data_AF-A0A7J9W618-F1
#
_entry.id   AF-A0A7J9W618-F1
#
_cell.length_a   1.000
_cell.length_b   1.000
_cell.length_c   1.000
_cell.angle_alpha   90.00
_cell.angle_beta   90.00
_cell.angle_gamma   90.00
#
_symmetry.space_group_name_H-M   'P 1'
#
loop_
_entity.id
_entity.type
_entity.pdbx_description
1 polymer ?
#
loop_
_entity_poly.entity_id
_entity_poly.type
_entity_poly.pdbx_seq_one_letter_code
_entity_poly.pdbx_strand_id
1 'polypeptide(L)'
;MVSDTQVPSVLRWLLYRVGGRCECTGECGHSHSRGRCDVEHPSRLVAAPAEPSVSVPVAALVPPDELMVWCRDCLRSAQRRARVVAAPQPGLFEEWPS
;
A
#
# COMPACT_ATOMS: atom_id res chain seq x y z
N MET A 1 15.65 -19.59 15.39
CA MET A 1 16.49 -18.49 14.86
C MET A 1 15.91 -18.11 13.51
N VAL A 2 15.13 -17.03 13.45
CA VAL A 2 14.53 -16.58 12.19
C VAL A 2 15.64 -15.87 11.42
N SER A 3 16.10 -16.51 10.35
CA SER A 3 17.23 -16.05 9.55
C SER A 3 17.01 -14.65 8.99
N ASP A 4 18.14 -13.94 8.87
CA ASP A 4 18.33 -12.63 8.27
C ASP A 4 17.36 -12.40 7.10
N THR A 5 16.54 -11.36 7.23
CA THR A 5 15.52 -10.99 6.24
C THR A 5 16.23 -10.46 5.01
N GLN A 6 16.67 -11.36 4.14
CA GLN A 6 17.21 -10.96 2.85
C GLN A 6 16.08 -10.30 2.07
N VAL A 7 16.18 -8.98 1.91
CA VAL A 7 15.30 -8.20 1.06
C VAL A 7 15.35 -8.84 -0.34
N PRO A 8 14.22 -9.34 -0.88
CA PRO A 8 14.20 -9.96 -2.20
C PRO A 8 14.82 -9.03 -3.24
N SER A 9 15.57 -9.56 -4.21
CA SER A 9 16.29 -8.76 -5.21
C SER A 9 15.38 -7.77 -5.94
N VAL A 10 14.10 -8.11 -6.14
CA VAL A 10 13.08 -7.21 -6.71
C VAL A 10 12.81 -5.99 -5.83
N LEU A 11 12.62 -6.17 -4.53
CA LEU A 11 12.40 -5.06 -3.59
C LEU A 11 13.66 -4.21 -3.50
N ARG A 12 14.85 -4.82 -3.50
CA ARG A 12 16.11 -4.08 -3.50
C ARG A 12 16.27 -3.23 -4.77
N TRP A 13 15.98 -3.77 -5.95
CA TRP A 13 16.01 -3.04 -7.21
C TRP A 13 15.00 -1.88 -7.22
N LEU A 14 13.76 -2.12 -6.79
CA LEU A 14 12.73 -1.08 -6.67
C LEU A 14 13.19 0.04 -5.72
N LEU A 15 13.75 -0.32 -4.56
CA LEU A 15 14.29 0.65 -3.61
C LEU A 15 15.39 1.51 -4.22
N TYR A 16 16.31 0.94 -5.01
CA TYR A 16 17.33 1.73 -5.71
C TYR A 16 16.72 2.67 -6.74
N ARG A 17 15.76 2.21 -7.56
CA ARG A 17 15.08 3.01 -8.59
C ARG A 17 14.47 4.29 -8.00
N VAL A 18 13.93 4.20 -6.78
CA VAL A 18 13.11 5.26 -6.17
C VAL A 18 13.84 6.01 -5.06
N GLY A 19 15.13 5.72 -4.88
CA GLY A 19 15.98 6.35 -3.86
C GLY A 19 15.60 6.00 -2.42
N GLY A 20 14.99 4.83 -2.20
CA GLY A 20 14.62 4.34 -0.88
C GLY A 20 13.51 5.14 -0.22
N ARG A 21 12.55 5.64 -1.01
CA ARG A 21 11.42 6.45 -0.54
C ARG A 21 10.09 5.81 -0.90
N CYS A 22 9.08 6.13 -0.11
CA CYS A 22 7.69 5.81 -0.43
C CYS A 22 7.24 6.63 -1.65
N GLU A 23 6.62 5.96 -2.62
CA GLU A 23 6.11 6.53 -3.89
C GLU A 23 4.62 6.88 -3.85
N CYS A 24 3.96 6.72 -2.69
CA CYS A 24 2.56 7.12 -2.49
C CYS A 24 2.36 8.59 -2.94
N THR A 25 1.38 8.82 -3.82
CA THR A 25 1.01 10.13 -4.37
C THR A 25 -0.14 10.80 -3.62
N GLY A 26 -0.72 10.11 -2.62
CA GLY A 26 -1.79 10.64 -1.76
C GLY A 26 -2.91 9.63 -1.49
N GLU A 27 -2.79 8.41 -2.03
CA GLU A 27 -3.72 7.31 -1.85
C GLU A 27 -3.90 6.96 -0.36
N CYS A 28 -2.87 7.18 0.46
CA CYS A 28 -2.93 6.97 1.91
C CYS A 28 -3.93 7.91 2.63
N GLY A 29 -4.21 9.10 2.08
CA GLY A 29 -5.15 10.07 2.65
C GLY A 29 -4.63 10.89 3.80
N HIS A 30 -3.36 10.77 4.15
CA HIS A 30 -2.72 11.59 5.17
C HIS A 30 -2.17 12.88 4.58
N SER A 31 -2.26 13.96 5.36
CA SER A 31 -1.58 15.21 5.02
C SER A 31 -0.11 15.10 5.39
N HIS A 32 0.77 15.18 4.39
CA HIS A 32 2.22 15.20 4.59
C HIS A 32 2.74 16.64 4.54
N SER A 33 3.58 17.01 5.50
CA SER A 33 4.16 18.36 5.62
C SER A 33 4.95 18.82 4.39
N ARG A 34 5.49 17.86 3.62
CA ARG A 34 6.25 18.12 2.37
C ARG A 34 5.51 17.68 1.10
N GLY A 35 4.20 17.45 1.20
CA GLY A 35 3.37 16.93 0.09
C GLY A 35 3.69 15.48 -0.31
N ARG A 36 4.61 14.80 0.37
CA ARG A 36 5.00 13.40 0.14
C ARG A 36 5.38 12.72 1.45
N CYS A 37 5.29 11.40 1.47
CA CYS A 37 5.75 10.61 2.61
C CYS A 37 7.27 10.79 2.82
N ASP A 38 7.67 11.00 4.07
CA ASP A 38 9.03 11.28 4.51
C ASP A 38 9.76 10.05 5.06
N VAL A 39 9.15 8.86 4.97
CA VAL A 39 9.77 7.61 5.40
C VAL A 39 10.87 7.19 4.41
N GLU A 40 12.12 7.27 4.85
CA GLU A 40 13.31 6.87 4.07
C GLU A 40 13.91 5.53 4.52
N HIS A 41 13.34 4.87 5.53
CA HIS A 41 13.93 3.65 6.11
C HIS A 41 13.55 2.39 5.32
N PRO A 42 14.50 1.69 4.67
CA PRO A 42 14.21 0.52 3.83
C PRO A 42 13.50 -0.62 4.57
N SER A 43 13.77 -0.80 5.87
CA SER A 43 13.12 -1.81 6.71
C SER A 43 11.62 -1.57 6.92
N ARG A 44 11.15 -0.34 6.67
CA ARG A 44 9.73 0.05 6.73
C ARG A 44 9.07 0.13 5.36
N LEU A 45 9.83 -0.11 4.30
CA LEU A 45 9.37 -0.09 2.92
C LEU A 45 9.04 -1.49 2.44
N VAL A 46 8.04 -1.58 1.56
CA VAL A 46 7.57 -2.82 0.94
C VAL A 46 7.24 -2.53 -0.52
N ALA A 47 7.36 -3.54 -1.37
CA ALA A 47 6.87 -3.47 -2.75
C ALA A 47 5.41 -3.95 -2.76
N ALA A 48 4.53 -3.17 -3.38
CA ALA A 48 3.12 -3.54 -3.57
C ALA A 48 2.59 -2.88 -4.86
N PRO A 49 1.51 -3.40 -5.45
CA PRO A 49 0.92 -2.80 -6.64
C PRO A 49 0.56 -1.33 -6.44
N ALA A 50 0.52 -0.57 -7.53
CA ALA A 50 0.12 0.83 -7.49
C ALA A 50 -1.34 1.01 -7.03
N GLU A 51 -2.21 0.08 -7.43
CA GLU A 51 -3.59 0.04 -7.02
C GLU A 51 -3.73 -0.71 -5.67
N PRO A 52 -4.01 0.00 -4.55
CA PRO A 52 -4.03 -0.61 -3.22
C PRO A 52 -5.24 -1.53 -2.99
N SER A 53 -6.25 -1.50 -3.86
CA SER A 53 -7.40 -2.41 -3.80
C SER A 53 -7.08 -3.83 -4.28
N VAL A 54 -5.95 -4.04 -4.97
CA VAL A 54 -5.55 -5.35 -5.50
C VAL A 54 -5.38 -6.36 -4.36
N SER A 55 -6.04 -7.51 -4.47
CA SER A 55 -5.96 -8.57 -3.49
C SER A 55 -4.56 -9.22 -3.47
N VAL A 56 -4.13 -9.75 -2.33
CA VAL A 56 -2.79 -10.36 -2.19
C VAL A 56 -2.49 -11.44 -3.25
N PRO A 57 -3.42 -12.35 -3.60
CA PRO A 57 -3.17 -13.33 -4.66
C PRO A 57 -2.93 -12.71 -6.03
N VAL A 58 -3.65 -11.63 -6.36
CA VAL A 58 -3.47 -10.91 -7.64
C VAL A 58 -2.19 -10.08 -7.60
N ALA A 59 -1.88 -9.45 -6.46
CA ALA A 59 -0.65 -8.71 -6.24
C ALA A 59 0.61 -9.57 -6.45
N ALA A 60 0.54 -10.88 -6.14
CA ALA A 60 1.63 -11.83 -6.37
C ALA A 60 1.92 -12.11 -7.85
N LEU A 61 0.99 -11.80 -8.75
CA LEU A 61 1.12 -11.97 -10.19
C LEU A 61 1.53 -10.69 -10.91
N VAL A 62 1.58 -9.55 -10.20
CA VAL A 62 1.94 -8.25 -10.77
C VAL A 62 3.43 -8.25 -11.13
N PRO A 63 3.80 -7.88 -12.36
CA PRO A 63 5.19 -7.87 -12.77
C PRO A 63 5.96 -6.76 -12.02
N PRO A 64 7.28 -6.91 -11.80
CA PRO A 64 8.06 -6.00 -10.98
C PRO A 64 7.98 -4.51 -11.36
N ASP A 65 7.77 -4.21 -12.63
CA ASP A 65 7.68 -2.87 -13.20
C ASP A 65 6.34 -2.16 -12.88
N GLU A 66 5.32 -2.91 -12.50
CA GLU A 66 4.02 -2.41 -12.04
C GLU A 66 3.92 -2.30 -10.50
N LEU A 67 4.99 -2.66 -9.78
CA LEU A 67 5.09 -2.48 -8.34
C LEU A 67 5.60 -1.07 -8.01
N MET A 68 5.06 -0.51 -6.93
CA MET A 68 5.56 0.72 -6.30
C MET A 68 6.15 0.40 -4.93
N VAL A 69 7.03 1.29 -4.46
CA VAL A 69 7.54 1.25 -3.10
C VAL A 69 6.60 2.01 -2.17
N TRP A 70 6.12 1.32 -1.15
CA TRP A 70 5.25 1.90 -0.12
C TRP A 70 5.91 1.84 1.25
N CYS A 71 5.66 2.84 2.10
CA CYS A 71 5.80 2.61 3.53
C CYS A 71 4.58 1.85 4.07
N ARG A 72 4.80 1.03 5.10
CA ARG A 72 3.74 0.17 5.67
C ARG A 72 2.48 0.95 6.10
N ASP A 73 2.65 2.17 6.60
CA ASP A 73 1.51 3.00 7.03
C ASP A 73 0.72 3.54 5.86
N CYS A 74 1.39 4.02 4.80
CA CYS A 74 0.72 4.48 3.58
C CYS A 74 -0.06 3.35 2.91
N LEU A 75 0.56 2.17 2.75
CA LEU A 75 -0.10 1.01 2.13
C LEU A 75 -1.35 0.60 2.93
N ARG A 76 -1.24 0.50 4.27
CA ARG A 76 -2.38 0.12 5.12
C ARG A 76 -3.52 1.14 5.04
N SER A 77 -3.21 2.43 5.08
CA SER A 77 -4.23 3.47 4.98
C SER A 77 -4.88 3.49 3.61
N ALA A 78 -4.09 3.36 2.53
CA ALA A 78 -4.60 3.27 1.17
C ALA A 78 -5.53 2.06 0.97
N GLN A 79 -5.13 0.88 1.47
CA GLN A 79 -5.96 -0.34 1.47
C GLN A 79 -7.27 -0.15 2.24
N ARG A 80 -7.23 0.48 3.42
CA ARG A 80 -8.44 0.75 4.20
C ARG A 80 -9.40 1.66 3.44
N ARG A 81 -8.88 2.72 2.82
CA ARG A 81 -9.69 3.66 2.03
C ARG A 81 -10.30 2.98 0.81
N ALA A 82 -9.52 2.19 0.07
CA ALA A 82 -9.99 1.42 -1.05
C ALA A 82 -11.16 0.48 -0.69
N ARG A 83 -11.10 -0.16 0.49
CA ARG A 83 -12.19 -1.01 0.99
C ARG A 83 -13.45 -0.23 1.35
N VAL A 84 -13.32 0.97 1.92
CA VAL A 84 -14.48 1.84 2.23
C VAL A 84 -15.18 2.28 0.95
N VAL A 85 -14.42 2.60 -0.10
CA VAL A 85 -14.99 2.98 -1.41
C VAL A 85 -15.65 1.79 -2.10
N ALA A 86 -15.06 0.59 -1.99
CA ALA A 86 -15.58 -0.62 -2.63
C ALA A 86 -16.77 -1.26 -1.87
N ALA A 87 -16.98 -0.92 -0.60
CA ALA A 87 -18.11 -1.42 0.16
C ALA A 87 -19.40 -0.76 -0.37
N PRO A 88 -20.42 -1.54 -0.81
CA PRO A 88 -21.74 -0.97 -1.01
C PRO A 88 -22.19 -0.38 0.33
N GLN A 89 -22.61 0.89 0.33
CA GLN A 89 -23.22 1.51 1.50
C GLN A 89 -24.38 0.61 1.92
N PRO A 90 -24.37 0.01 3.13
CA PRO A 90 -25.56 -0.68 3.59
C PRO A 90 -26.65 0.38 3.69
N GLY A 91 -27.63 0.27 2.80
CA GLY A 91 -28.87 1.00 2.90
C GLY A 91 -29.39 0.83 4.32
N LEU A 92 -29.48 1.98 4.99
CA LEU A 92 -30.54 2.33 5.92
C LEU A 92 -31.49 1.17 6.13
N PHE A 93 -31.47 0.59 7.34
CA PHE A 93 -32.44 -0.39 7.80
C PHE A 93 -33.83 0.25 7.69
N GLU A 94 -34.44 0.18 6.51
CA GLU A 94 -35.79 0.65 6.29
C GLU A 94 -36.68 -0.36 7.02
N GLU A 95 -37.15 0.11 8.18
CA GLU A 95 -38.34 -0.30 8.90
C GLU A 95 -38.59 -1.82 9.04
N TRP A 96 -38.31 -2.35 10.22
CA TRP A 96 -38.91 -3.60 10.68
C TRP A 96 -40.30 -3.31 11.27
N PRO A 97 -41.41 -3.75 10.68
CA PRO A 97 -42.70 -3.78 11.35
C PRO A 97 -42.87 -5.13 12.06
N SER A 98 -43.17 -5.10 13.36
CA SER A 98 -43.91 -6.15 14.07
C SER A 98 -44.62 -5.54 15.26
#